data_AF-A0A966KLT5-F1
#
_entry.id   AF-A0A966KLT5-F1
#
_cell.length_a   1.000
_cell.length_b   1.000
_cell.length_c   1.000
_cell.angle_alpha   90.00
_cell.angle_beta   90.00
_cell.angle_gamma   90.00
#
_symmetry.space_group_name_H-M   'P 1'
#
loop_
_entity.id
_entity.type
_entity.pdbx_description
1 polymer ?
#
loop_
_entity_poly.entity_id
_entity_poly.type
_entity_poly.pdbx_seq_one_letter_code
_entity_poly.pdbx_strand_id
1 'polypeptide(L)'
;LKADSARCYDNYEKMISQDGQQGLARELARMNLPANIYTQWYWKVDLHNLLHFLRLRADPHAQYEIRIYADEICNLVKEWVPHTYRAFEDYRLGGATLSETSVNVLRRMIKGESVDMQSSGMSKGEWQEFKTLFVD
;
A
#
# COMPACT_ATOMS: atom_id res chain seq x y z
N LEU A 1 21.10 11.67 1.11
CA LEU A 1 20.18 10.94 0.20
C LEU A 1 20.53 11.12 -1.27
N LYS A 2 20.26 12.27 -1.92
CA LYS A 2 20.57 12.45 -3.36
C LYS A 2 22.07 12.31 -3.68
N ALA A 3 22.94 12.94 -2.89
CA ALA A 3 24.39 12.83 -3.05
C ALA A 3 24.90 11.39 -2.86
N ASP A 4 24.30 10.63 -1.95
CA ASP A 4 24.66 9.23 -1.71
C ASP A 4 24.25 8.35 -2.88
N SER A 5 23.04 8.55 -3.41
CA SER A 5 22.55 7.83 -4.60
C SER A 5 23.44 8.11 -5.82
N ALA A 6 23.85 9.37 -6.02
CA ALA A 6 24.77 9.74 -7.10
C ALA A 6 26.13 9.07 -6.92
N ARG A 7 26.69 9.09 -5.71
CA ARG A 7 27.95 8.41 -5.40
C ARG A 7 27.89 6.90 -5.64
N CYS A 8 26.78 6.24 -5.29
CA CYS A 8 26.60 4.82 -5.59
C CYS A 8 26.54 4.54 -7.10
N TYR A 9 25.97 5.46 -7.88
CA TYR A 9 25.94 5.37 -9.33
C TYR A 9 27.33 5.56 -9.94
N ASP A 10 28.08 6.58 -9.52
CA ASP A 10 29.46 6.81 -9.96
C ASP A 10 30.36 5.60 -9.66
N ASN A 11 30.17 4.98 -8.50
CA ASN A 11 30.88 3.77 -8.11
C ASN A 11 30.50 2.58 -9.00
N TYR A 12 29.21 2.42 -9.33
CA TYR A 12 28.75 1.40 -10.28
C TYR A 12 29.43 1.56 -11.65
N GLU A 13 29.50 2.79 -12.18
CA GLU A 13 30.15 3.09 -13.46
C GLU A 13 31.65 2.75 -13.43
N LYS A 14 32.34 3.10 -12.34
CA LYS A 14 33.75 2.74 -12.14
C LYS A 14 33.96 1.23 -12.08
N MET A 15 33.07 0.48 -11.42
CA MET A 15 33.17 -0.98 -11.29
C MET A 15 33.02 -1.70 -12.63
N ILE A 16 32.18 -1.20 -13.53
CA ILE A 16 31.98 -1.83 -14.87
C ILE A 16 33.00 -1.34 -15.91
N SER A 17 33.75 -0.27 -15.62
CA SER A 17 34.76 0.27 -16.52
C SER A 17 35.89 -0.72 -16.77
N GLN A 18 36.33 -0.79 -18.03
CA GLN A 18 37.49 -1.58 -18.48
C GLN A 18 38.75 -0.73 -18.69
N ASP A 19 38.67 0.58 -18.43
CA ASP A 19 39.81 1.48 -18.56
C ASP A 19 40.82 1.23 -17.43
N GLY A 20 41.94 0.59 -17.78
CA GLY A 20 43.05 0.35 -16.86
C GLY A 20 42.82 -0.76 -15.82
N GLN A 21 41.71 -1.51 -15.90
CA GLN A 21 41.40 -2.64 -15.02
C GLN A 21 40.45 -3.64 -15.68
N GLN A 22 40.36 -4.85 -15.13
CA GLN A 22 39.33 -5.80 -15.52
C GLN A 22 37.99 -5.39 -14.88
N GLY A 23 37.06 -4.90 -15.70
CA GLY A 23 35.73 -4.50 -15.25
C GLY A 23 34.92 -5.67 -14.67
N LEU A 24 34.10 -5.39 -13.65
CA LEU A 24 33.23 -6.35 -13.00
C LEU A 24 32.00 -6.67 -13.87
N ALA A 25 31.47 -7.89 -13.76
CA ALA A 25 30.21 -8.25 -14.39
C ALA A 25 29.05 -7.37 -13.88
N ARG A 26 28.15 -6.93 -14.78
CA ARG A 26 27.04 -6.02 -14.46
C ARG A 26 26.13 -6.53 -13.35
N GLU A 27 25.92 -7.85 -13.28
CA GLU A 27 25.09 -8.50 -12.24
C GLU A 27 25.68 -8.39 -10.83
N LEU A 28 27.01 -8.31 -10.72
CA LEU A 28 27.72 -8.11 -9.46
C LEU A 28 27.80 -6.62 -9.14
N ALA A 29 28.10 -5.78 -10.13
CA ALA A 29 28.21 -4.33 -9.94
C ALA A 29 26.89 -3.69 -9.48
N ARG A 30 25.74 -4.17 -9.97
CA ARG A 30 24.43 -3.62 -9.61
C ARG A 30 24.08 -3.79 -8.13
N MET A 31 24.77 -4.65 -7.36
CA MET A 31 24.55 -4.78 -5.91
C MET A 31 24.85 -3.48 -5.15
N ASN A 32 25.67 -2.59 -5.73
CA ASN A 32 25.99 -1.29 -5.16
C ASN A 32 24.90 -0.22 -5.43
N LEU A 33 23.95 -0.50 -6.32
CA LEU A 33 22.88 0.44 -6.64
C LEU A 33 21.83 0.47 -5.53
N PRO A 34 21.40 1.65 -5.07
CA PRO A 34 20.38 1.78 -4.04
C PRO A 34 18.98 1.43 -4.54
N ALA A 35 18.03 1.22 -3.62
CA ALA A 35 16.66 0.80 -3.95
C ALA A 35 15.81 1.85 -4.69
N ASN A 36 16.25 3.10 -4.77
CA ASN A 36 15.55 4.19 -5.46
C ASN A 36 15.88 4.29 -6.96
N ILE A 37 16.61 3.32 -7.52
CA ILE A 37 16.86 3.26 -8.96
C ILE A 37 15.60 2.77 -9.68
N TYR A 38 15.18 3.52 -10.70
CA TYR A 38 14.04 3.15 -11.53
C TYR A 38 14.28 1.82 -12.24
N THR A 39 13.23 1.02 -12.28
CA THR A 39 13.17 -0.21 -13.05
C THR A 39 11.85 -0.25 -13.80
N GLN A 40 11.78 -1.09 -14.83
CA GLN A 40 10.60 -1.29 -15.65
C GLN A 40 10.28 -2.78 -15.65
N TRP A 41 9.00 -3.11 -15.59
CA TRP A 41 8.54 -4.48 -15.71
C TRP A 41 7.18 -4.52 -16.40
N TYR A 42 6.90 -5.64 -17.07
CA TYR A 42 5.56 -5.93 -17.55
C TYR A 42 4.77 -6.57 -16.42
N TRP A 43 3.60 -6.02 -16.13
CA TRP A 43 2.68 -6.56 -15.14
C TRP A 43 1.36 -6.93 -15.81
N LYS A 44 1.00 -8.21 -15.73
CA LYS A 44 -0.29 -8.75 -16.17
C LYS A 44 -1.00 -9.34 -14.95
N VAL A 45 -2.25 -8.96 -14.78
CA VAL A 45 -3.11 -9.42 -13.69
C VAL A 45 -4.56 -9.39 -14.16
N ASP A 46 -5.41 -10.26 -13.61
CA ASP A 46 -6.86 -10.19 -13.83
C ASP A 46 -7.50 -9.08 -12.98
N LEU A 47 -8.73 -8.71 -13.33
CA LEU A 47 -9.42 -7.59 -12.69
C LEU A 47 -9.68 -7.83 -11.19
N HIS A 48 -9.98 -9.06 -10.76
CA HIS A 48 -10.28 -9.34 -9.36
C HIS A 48 -9.04 -9.11 -8.48
N ASN A 49 -7.91 -9.66 -8.90
CA ASN A 49 -6.64 -9.49 -8.18
C ASN A 49 -6.10 -8.06 -8.29
N LEU A 50 -6.38 -7.36 -9.39
CA LEU A 50 -6.06 -5.94 -9.51
C LEU A 50 -6.81 -5.09 -8.48
N LEU A 51 -8.13 -5.28 -8.34
CA LEU A 51 -8.93 -4.56 -7.35
C LEU A 51 -8.48 -4.89 -5.92
N HIS A 52 -8.09 -6.14 -5.65
CA HIS A 52 -7.50 -6.51 -4.37
C HIS A 52 -6.17 -5.77 -4.11
N PHE A 53 -5.28 -5.71 -5.11
CA PHE A 53 -4.04 -4.94 -5.01
C PHE A 53 -4.32 -3.45 -4.73
N LEU A 54 -5.24 -2.85 -5.48
CA LEU A 54 -5.59 -1.43 -5.32
C LEU A 54 -6.14 -1.15 -3.93
N ARG A 55 -6.96 -2.04 -3.36
CA ARG A 55 -7.44 -1.91 -1.99
C ARG A 55 -6.30 -1.81 -0.97
N LEU A 56 -5.22 -2.57 -1.16
CA LEU A 56 -4.08 -2.60 -0.25
C LEU A 56 -3.09 -1.46 -0.47
N ARG A 57 -3.04 -0.90 -1.70
CA ARG A 57 -2.01 0.06 -2.10
C ARG A 57 -2.50 1.49 -2.25
N ALA A 58 -3.79 1.70 -2.47
CA ALA A 58 -4.44 3.01 -2.37
C ALA A 58 -4.76 3.40 -0.91
N ASP A 59 -4.41 2.55 0.07
CA ASP A 59 -4.66 2.78 1.49
C ASP A 59 -3.71 3.86 2.08
N PRO A 60 -4.18 4.73 2.99
CA PRO A 60 -3.35 5.73 3.66
C PRO A 60 -2.13 5.16 4.42
N HIS A 61 -2.23 3.92 4.94
CA HIS A 61 -1.14 3.22 5.63
C HIS A 61 -0.11 2.63 4.67
N ALA A 62 -0.40 2.55 3.37
CA ALA A 62 0.58 2.16 2.37
C ALA A 62 1.65 3.26 2.20
N GLN A 63 2.84 2.84 1.79
CA GLN A 63 3.93 3.76 1.49
C GLN A 63 3.51 4.75 0.38
N TYR A 64 3.87 6.03 0.53
CA TYR A 64 3.44 7.09 -0.37
C TYR A 64 3.73 6.78 -1.85
N GLU A 65 4.94 6.31 -2.17
CA GLU A 65 5.36 6.08 -3.55
C GLU A 65 4.47 5.04 -4.26
N ILE A 66 4.10 3.94 -3.61
CA ILE A 66 3.22 2.93 -4.22
C ILE A 66 1.78 3.40 -4.30
N ARG A 67 1.34 4.27 -3.38
CA ARG A 67 0.01 4.87 -3.44
C ARG A 67 -0.17 5.75 -4.67
N ILE A 68 0.83 6.54 -5.04
CA ILE A 68 0.78 7.35 -6.27
C ILE A 68 0.59 6.47 -7.52
N TYR A 69 1.25 5.32 -7.61
CA TYR A 69 0.99 4.37 -8.70
C TYR A 69 -0.41 3.75 -8.61
N ALA A 70 -0.86 3.38 -7.40
CA ALA A 70 -2.19 2.80 -7.21
C ALA A 70 -3.31 3.77 -7.59
N ASP A 71 -3.19 5.05 -7.23
CA ASP A 71 -4.15 6.10 -7.55
C ASP A 71 -4.29 6.30 -9.07
N GLU A 72 -3.16 6.28 -9.79
CA GLU A 72 -3.19 6.39 -11.25
C GLU A 72 -3.82 5.15 -11.91
N ILE A 73 -3.54 3.96 -11.38
CA ILE A 73 -4.18 2.73 -11.85
C ILE A 73 -5.68 2.73 -11.54
N CYS A 74 -6.10 3.26 -10.39
CA CYS A 74 -7.52 3.46 -10.07
C CYS A 74 -8.22 4.33 -11.12
N ASN A 75 -7.59 5.43 -11.56
CA ASN A 75 -8.13 6.28 -12.62
C ASN A 75 -8.33 5.49 -13.93
N LEU A 76 -7.32 4.71 -14.35
CA LEU A 76 -7.41 3.87 -15.54
C LEU A 76 -8.53 2.82 -15.44
N VAL A 77 -8.65 2.15 -14.29
CA VAL A 77 -9.71 1.14 -14.06
C VAL A 77 -11.09 1.79 -14.05
N LYS A 78 -11.22 2.98 -13.48
CA LYS A 78 -12.48 3.77 -13.47
C LYS A 78 -12.93 4.11 -14.88
N GLU A 79 -12.00 4.46 -15.77
CA GLU A 79 -12.29 4.75 -17.18
C GLU A 79 -12.67 3.48 -17.97
N TRP A 80 -11.94 2.38 -17.78
CA TRP A 80 -12.13 1.15 -18.56
C TRP A 80 -13.32 0.29 -18.12
N VAL A 81 -13.55 0.15 -16.81
CA VAL A 81 -14.58 -0.72 -16.23
C VAL A 81 -15.40 0.02 -15.16
N PRO A 82 -16.11 1.10 -15.53
CA PRO A 82 -16.71 2.05 -14.59
C PRO A 82 -17.72 1.42 -13.63
N HIS A 83 -18.53 0.46 -14.09
CA HIS A 83 -19.51 -0.21 -13.23
C HIS A 83 -18.85 -1.05 -12.14
N THR A 84 -17.79 -1.79 -12.49
CA THR A 84 -17.03 -2.58 -11.52
C THR A 84 -16.26 -1.69 -10.56
N TYR A 85 -15.64 -0.62 -11.07
CA TYR A 85 -14.92 0.33 -10.23
C TYR A 85 -15.84 1.02 -9.22
N ARG A 86 -17.04 1.44 -9.64
CA ARG A 86 -18.04 2.02 -8.72
C ARG A 86 -18.42 1.06 -7.59
N ALA A 87 -18.70 -0.21 -7.91
CA ALA A 87 -18.97 -1.22 -6.88
C ALA A 87 -17.75 -1.44 -5.96
N PHE A 88 -16.54 -1.38 -6.50
CA PHE A 88 -15.32 -1.46 -5.71
C PHE A 88 -15.16 -0.26 -4.76
N GLU A 89 -15.41 0.95 -5.24
CA GLU A 89 -15.36 2.18 -4.44
C GLU A 89 -16.39 2.12 -3.30
N ASP A 90 -17.65 1.80 -3.62
CA ASP A 90 -18.76 1.77 -2.65
C ASP A 90 -18.56 0.71 -1.54
N TYR A 91 -18.13 -0.50 -1.91
CA TYR A 91 -18.11 -1.63 -0.97
C TYR A 91 -16.73 -1.97 -0.39
N ARG A 92 -15.63 -1.50 -1.00
CA ARG A 92 -14.27 -1.86 -0.58
C ARG A 92 -13.41 -0.68 -0.16
N LEU A 93 -13.50 0.47 -0.83
CA LEU A 93 -12.73 1.65 -0.44
C LEU A 93 -13.46 2.49 0.62
N GLY A 94 -14.77 2.71 0.44
CA GLY A 94 -15.61 3.42 1.41
C GLY A 94 -16.23 2.52 2.49
N GLY A 95 -16.01 1.20 2.42
CA GLY A 95 -16.58 0.23 3.35
C GLY A 95 -15.64 -0.06 4.53
N ALA A 96 -16.23 -0.29 5.71
CA ALA A 96 -15.52 -0.79 6.88
C ALA A 96 -15.87 -2.25 7.16
N THR A 97 -14.91 -3.02 7.70
CA THR A 97 -15.17 -4.39 8.18
C THR A 97 -15.20 -4.37 9.69
N LEU A 98 -16.26 -4.92 10.29
CA LEU A 98 -16.41 -5.03 11.74
C LEU A 98 -16.24 -6.49 12.15
N SER A 99 -15.43 -6.73 13.19
CA SER A 99 -15.39 -8.03 13.85
C SER A 99 -16.73 -8.32 14.54
N GLU A 100 -16.98 -9.58 14.89
CA GLU A 100 -18.18 -9.97 15.64
C GLU A 100 -18.33 -9.17 16.94
N THR A 101 -17.23 -8.98 17.67
CA THR A 101 -17.17 -8.17 18.89
C THR A 101 -17.58 -6.71 18.60
N SER A 102 -17.07 -6.12 17.51
CA SER A 102 -17.44 -4.77 17.08
C SER A 102 -18.91 -4.63 16.73
N VAL A 103 -19.48 -5.62 16.04
CA VAL A 103 -20.91 -5.65 15.76
C VAL A 103 -21.74 -5.73 17.04
N ASN A 104 -21.31 -6.53 18.03
CA ASN A 104 -22.02 -6.65 19.31
C ASN A 104 -21.94 -5.38 20.16
N VAL A 105 -20.78 -4.73 20.21
CA VAL A 105 -20.62 -3.42 20.85
C VAL A 105 -21.50 -2.38 20.18
N LEU A 106 -21.48 -2.30 18.85
CA LEU A 106 -22.31 -1.36 18.10
C LEU A 106 -23.80 -1.57 18.38
N ARG A 107 -24.28 -2.82 18.43
CA ARG A 107 -25.66 -3.15 18.80
C ARG A 107 -26.03 -2.66 20.20
N ARG A 108 -25.13 -2.79 21.19
CA ARG A 108 -25.35 -2.31 22.56
C ARG A 108 -25.39 -0.78 22.62
N MET A 109 -24.48 -0.11 21.91
CA MET A 109 -24.45 1.35 21.81
C MET A 109 -25.72 1.90 21.14
N ILE A 110 -26.21 1.28 20.06
CA ILE A 110 -27.47 1.67 19.39
C ILE A 110 -28.67 1.53 20.33
N LYS A 111 -28.64 0.59 21.29
CA LYS A 111 -29.67 0.44 22.33
C LYS A 111 -29.56 1.47 23.47
N GLY A 112 -28.56 2.36 23.41
CA GLY A 112 -28.32 3.39 24.43
C GLY A 112 -27.45 2.93 25.61
N GLU A 113 -26.80 1.77 25.52
CA GLU A 113 -25.86 1.34 26.55
C GLU A 113 -24.53 2.11 26.44
N SER A 114 -24.00 2.56 27.58
CA SER A 114 -22.64 3.08 27.65
C SER A 114 -21.65 1.90 27.64
N VAL A 115 -20.88 1.77 26.56
CA VAL A 115 -19.83 0.76 26.42
C VAL A 115 -18.47 1.44 26.43
N ASP A 116 -17.56 0.94 27.27
CA ASP A 116 -16.17 1.35 27.33
C ASP A 116 -15.23 0.21 26.89
N MET A 117 -13.93 0.48 26.78
CA MET A 117 -12.95 -0.52 26.35
C MET A 117 -12.99 -1.80 27.21
N GLN A 118 -13.16 -1.66 28.54
CA GLN A 118 -13.15 -2.80 29.46
C GLN A 118 -14.40 -3.69 29.30
N SER A 119 -15.56 -3.08 29.06
CA SER A 119 -16.84 -3.75 28.84
C SER A 119 -17.11 -4.15 27.39
N SER A 120 -16.23 -3.76 26.46
CA SER A 120 -16.31 -4.09 25.03
C SER A 120 -15.88 -5.53 24.70
N GLY A 121 -14.98 -6.11 25.50
CA GLY A 121 -14.33 -7.39 25.18
C GLY A 121 -13.29 -7.31 24.05
N MET A 122 -12.94 -6.11 23.57
CA MET A 122 -11.92 -5.88 22.55
C MET A 122 -10.53 -5.70 23.15
N SER A 123 -9.50 -6.03 22.36
CA SER A 123 -8.15 -5.57 22.65
C SER A 123 -8.02 -4.04 22.50
N LYS A 124 -6.95 -3.45 23.03
CA LYS A 124 -6.68 -2.02 22.90
C LYS A 124 -6.59 -1.57 21.44
N GLY A 125 -6.03 -2.40 20.56
CA GLY A 125 -5.90 -2.11 19.12
C GLY A 125 -7.25 -2.09 18.42
N GLU A 126 -8.04 -3.15 18.61
CA GLU A 126 -9.38 -3.27 18.04
C GLU A 126 -10.32 -2.17 18.54
N TRP A 127 -10.22 -1.78 19.81
CA TRP A 127 -11.02 -0.67 20.35
C TRP A 127 -10.67 0.67 19.70
N GLN A 128 -9.39 0.92 19.39
CA GLN A 128 -9.01 2.14 18.69
C GLN A 128 -9.48 2.11 17.24
N GLU A 129 -9.30 1.00 16.53
CA GLU A 129 -9.82 0.82 15.16
C GLU A 129 -11.33 1.03 15.12
N PHE A 130 -12.08 0.43 16.04
CA PHE A 130 -13.52 0.59 16.16
C PHE A 130 -13.92 2.06 16.36
N LYS A 131 -13.24 2.80 17.25
CA LYS A 131 -13.53 4.23 17.44
C LYS A 131 -13.20 5.05 16.21
N THR A 132 -12.06 4.83 15.56
CA THR A 132 -11.69 5.55 14.33
C THR A 132 -12.72 5.38 13.21
N LEU A 133 -13.47 4.26 13.20
CA LEU A 133 -14.53 4.03 12.22
C LEU A 133 -15.83 4.80 12.47
N PHE A 134 -16.12 5.20 13.71
CA PHE A 134 -17.45 5.72 14.11
C PHE A 134 -17.43 7.04 14.88
N VAL A 135 -16.28 7.42 15.41
CA VAL A 135 -16.11 8.55 16.30
C VAL A 135 -14.98 9.40 15.71
N ASP A 136 -15.37 10.42 14.93
CA ASP A 136 -14.49 11.52 14.56
C ASP A 136 -14.02 12.30 15.80
#